data_AF-A0A927MLU2-F1
#
_entry.id   AF-A0A927MLU2-F1
#
_cell.length_a   1.000
_cell.length_b   1.000
_cell.length_c   1.000
_cell.angle_alpha   90.00
_cell.angle_beta   90.00
_cell.angle_gamma   90.00
#
_symmetry.space_group_name_H-M   'P 1'
#
loop_
_entity.id
_entity.type
_entity.pdbx_description
1 polymer ?
#
loop_
_entity_poly.entity_id
_entity_poly.type
_entity_poly.pdbx_seq_one_letter_code
_entity_poly.pdbx_strand_id
1 'polypeptide(L)'
;MRTIVQCEIDKIIKNKTFIGALIVSLFVLAGILFLGFYYSQLQGHYKGEVDLYHKNVEEHTGDFTDQKVREILINYIDRRQSTDADNRPSDLFSWEIADTFFPIDEDITLKMNAANEMYHS
;
A
#
# COMPACT_ATOMS: atom_id res chain seq x y z
N MET A 1 10.92 -5.82 47.18
CA MET A 1 11.17 -5.85 45.72
C MET A 1 11.06 -4.47 45.08
N ARG A 2 9.93 -3.77 45.18
CA ARG A 2 9.71 -2.45 44.53
C ARG A 2 10.78 -1.39 44.85
N THR A 3 11.24 -1.35 46.11
CA THR A 3 12.28 -0.44 46.60
C THR A 3 13.67 -0.73 46.04
N ILE A 4 13.98 -2.00 45.76
CA ILE A 4 15.28 -2.41 45.21
C ILE A 4 15.35 -1.99 43.74
N VAL A 5 14.27 -2.27 42.98
CA VAL A 5 14.16 -1.89 41.57
C VAL A 5 14.27 -0.38 41.39
N GLN A 6 13.60 0.42 42.23
CA GLN A 6 13.71 1.88 42.20
C GLN A 6 15.14 2.36 42.45
N CYS A 7 15.85 1.75 43.42
CA CYS A 7 17.22 2.12 43.74
C CYS A 7 18.20 1.79 42.60
N GLU A 8 17.97 0.71 41.85
CA GLU A 8 18.77 0.39 40.66
C GLU A 8 18.46 1.31 39.48
N ILE A 9 17.19 1.66 39.26
CA ILE A 9 16.79 2.63 38.22
C ILE A 9 17.41 4.00 38.50
N ASP A 10 17.42 4.46 39.75
CA ASP A 10 18.03 5.75 40.13
C ASP A 10 19.55 5.78 39.86
N LYS A 11 20.23 4.64 40.01
CA LYS A 11 21.67 4.52 39.66
C LYS A 11 21.90 4.61 38.15
N ILE A 12 21.03 4.00 37.35
CA ILE A 12 21.11 4.01 35.89
C ILE A 12 20.82 5.43 35.37
N ILE A 13 19.80 6.11 35.90
CA ILE A 13 19.42 7.48 35.51
C ILE A 13 20.51 8.50 35.92
N LYS A 14 21.17 8.32 37.06
CA LYS A 14 22.29 9.21 37.45
C LYS A 14 23.53 9.05 36.56
N ASN A 15 23.62 7.97 35.77
CA ASN A 15 24.73 7.77 34.86
C ASN A 15 24.53 8.58 33.55
N LYS A 16 25.18 9.74 33.48
CA LYS A 16 25.13 10.65 32.31
C LYS A 16 25.54 9.97 31.00
N THR A 17 26.46 9.01 31.04
CA THR A 17 26.92 8.27 29.86
C THR A 17 25.81 7.37 29.31
N PHE A 18 25.05 6.72 30.20
CA PHE A 18 23.92 5.87 29.81
C PHE A 18 22.79 6.68 29.17
N ILE A 19 22.43 7.81 29.78
CA ILE A 19 21.41 8.72 29.22
C ILE A 19 21.85 9.27 27.86
N GLY A 20 23.12 9.67 27.72
CA GLY A 20 23.67 10.14 26.45
C GLY A 20 23.56 9.08 25.35
N ALA A 21 23.98 7.85 25.64
CA ALA A 21 23.89 6.73 24.70
C ALA A 21 22.44 6.40 24.32
N LEU A 22 21.51 6.45 25.29
CA LEU A 22 20.08 6.21 25.06
C LEU A 22 19.49 7.25 24.10
N ILE A 23 19.79 8.53 24.32
CA ILE A 23 19.30 9.63 23.47
C ILE A 23 19.84 9.47 22.05
N VAL A 24 21.14 9.21 21.88
CA VAL A 24 21.75 8.99 20.57
C VAL A 24 21.10 7.80 19.84
N SER A 25 20.86 6.69 20.55
CA SER A 25 20.18 5.53 19.98
C SER A 25 18.76 5.85 19.50
N LEU A 26 18.00 6.64 20.27
CA LEU A 26 16.66 7.09 19.87
C LEU A 26 16.70 7.97 18.62
N PHE A 27 17.68 8.88 18.50
CA PHE A 27 17.84 9.70 17.29
C PHE A 27 18.20 8.87 16.06
N VAL A 28 19.08 7.88 16.20
CA VAL A 28 19.41 6.96 15.10
C VAL A 28 18.18 6.17 14.65
N LEU A 29 17.42 5.62 15.60
CA LEU A 29 16.21 4.87 15.32
C LEU A 29 15.16 5.76 14.63
N ALA A 30 14.93 6.97 15.15
CA ALA A 30 14.04 7.94 14.55
C ALA A 30 14.47 8.32 13.14
N GLY A 31 15.78 8.46 12.88
CA GLY A 31 16.32 8.74 11.55
C GLY A 31 16.06 7.60 10.56
N ILE A 32 16.25 6.34 10.99
CA ILE A 32 15.95 5.17 10.16
C ILE A 32 14.45 5.10 9.84
N LEU A 33 13.60 5.27 10.85
CA LEU A 33 12.14 5.29 10.66
C LEU A 33 11.69 6.46 9.78
N PHE A 34 12.27 7.64 9.96
CA PHE A 34 11.96 8.81 9.16
C PHE A 34 12.37 8.59 7.70
N LEU A 35 13.58 8.11 7.43
CA LEU A 35 14.02 7.80 6.07
C LEU A 35 13.17 6.71 5.43
N GLY A 36 12.92 5.61 6.14
CA GLY A 36 12.08 4.51 5.66
C GLY A 36 10.66 4.96 5.35
N PHE A 37 10.03 5.71 6.25
CA PHE A 37 8.66 6.18 6.08
C PHE A 37 8.53 7.30 5.04
N TYR A 38 9.48 8.25 5.03
CA TYR A 38 9.46 9.40 4.11
C TYR A 38 9.70 8.96 2.66
N TYR A 39 10.64 8.04 2.42
CA TYR A 39 10.84 7.48 1.08
C TYR A 39 9.73 6.50 0.67
N SER A 40 9.21 5.70 1.59
CA SER A 40 8.28 4.64 1.22
C SER A 40 6.83 5.11 1.03
N GLN A 41 6.38 6.22 1.65
CA GLN A 41 4.96 6.63 1.56
C GLN A 41 4.73 8.08 1.11
N LEU A 42 5.68 9.00 1.31
CA LEU A 42 5.46 10.44 1.06
C LEU A 42 5.98 10.93 -0.31
N GLN A 43 6.88 10.21 -0.97
CA GLN A 43 7.35 10.55 -2.32
C GLN A 43 6.43 9.97 -3.40
N GLY A 44 5.33 10.68 -3.69
CA GLY A 44 4.73 10.75 -5.02
C GLY A 44 3.75 9.64 -5.44
N HIS A 45 4.03 8.36 -5.20
CA HIS A 45 3.20 7.28 -5.76
C HIS A 45 1.89 7.05 -5.01
N TYR A 46 1.90 7.08 -3.68
CA TYR A 46 0.73 6.73 -2.88
C TYR A 46 -0.40 7.76 -2.88
N LYS A 47 -0.13 9.04 -3.19
CA LYS A 47 -1.19 10.05 -3.15
C LYS A 47 -2.21 9.86 -4.28
N GLY A 48 -1.75 9.56 -5.50
CA GLY A 48 -2.63 9.21 -6.61
C GLY A 48 -3.30 7.84 -6.43
N GLU A 49 -2.61 6.89 -5.80
CA GLU A 49 -3.14 5.54 -5.54
C GLU A 49 -4.24 5.54 -4.47
N VAL A 50 -4.04 6.27 -3.37
CA VAL A 50 -5.04 6.42 -2.31
C VAL A 50 -6.26 7.18 -2.83
N ASP A 51 -6.06 8.19 -3.69
CA ASP A 51 -7.15 8.93 -4.33
C ASP A 51 -7.93 8.03 -5.31
N LEU A 52 -7.24 7.22 -6.13
CA LEU A 52 -7.87 6.25 -7.03
C LEU A 52 -8.62 5.15 -6.28
N TYR A 53 -8.04 4.65 -5.19
CA TYR A 53 -8.69 3.70 -4.29
C TYR A 53 -9.98 4.28 -3.72
N HIS A 54 -9.92 5.48 -3.13
CA HIS A 54 -11.11 6.13 -2.56
C HIS A 54 -12.16 6.40 -3.63
N LYS A 55 -11.74 6.91 -4.80
CA LYS A 55 -12.66 7.15 -5.93
C LYS A 55 -13.36 5.87 -6.38
N ASN A 56 -12.62 4.78 -6.59
CA ASN A 56 -13.20 3.53 -7.06
C ASN A 56 -14.13 2.91 -6.01
N VAL A 57 -13.77 3.00 -4.73
CA VAL A 57 -14.64 2.56 -3.62
C VAL A 57 -15.92 3.38 -3.61
N GLU A 58 -15.84 4.71 -3.63
CA GLU A 58 -17.01 5.60 -3.62
C GLU A 58 -17.93 5.38 -4.83
N GLU A 59 -17.38 5.29 -6.04
CA GLU A 59 -18.14 5.08 -7.27
C GLU A 59 -18.84 3.71 -7.31
N HIS A 60 -18.25 2.68 -6.68
CA HIS A 60 -18.75 1.30 -6.75
C HIS A 60 -19.32 0.79 -5.43
N THR A 61 -19.52 1.65 -4.42
CA THR A 61 -20.14 1.30 -3.14
C THR A 61 -21.56 0.76 -3.34
N GLY A 62 -21.94 -0.25 -2.55
CA GLY A 62 -23.25 -0.92 -2.58
C GLY A 62 -23.14 -2.36 -3.08
N ASP A 63 -24.23 -2.89 -3.65
CA ASP A 63 -24.25 -4.28 -4.10
C ASP A 63 -23.33 -4.50 -5.32
N PHE A 64 -22.46 -5.50 -5.21
CA PHE A 64 -21.59 -5.99 -6.28
C PHE A 64 -22.39 -6.88 -7.23
N THR A 65 -23.11 -6.25 -8.15
CA THR A 65 -23.76 -6.95 -9.26
C THR A 65 -22.72 -7.35 -10.32
N ASP A 66 -23.01 -8.39 -11.09
CA ASP A 66 -22.15 -8.86 -12.20
C ASP A 66 -21.77 -7.73 -13.17
N GLN A 67 -22.71 -6.79 -13.41
CA GLN A 67 -22.48 -5.63 -14.27
C GLN A 67 -21.43 -4.68 -13.66
N LYS A 68 -21.54 -4.35 -12.37
CA LYS A 68 -20.57 -3.46 -11.71
C LYS A 68 -19.19 -4.10 -11.64
N VAL A 69 -19.11 -5.40 -11.36
CA VAL A 69 -17.83 -6.13 -11.38
C VAL A 69 -17.19 -6.05 -12.76
N ARG A 70 -17.98 -6.28 -13.83
CA ARG A 70 -17.49 -6.12 -15.21
C ARG A 70 -16.99 -4.71 -15.50
N GLU A 71 -17.69 -3.68 -15.06
CA GLU A 71 -17.29 -2.28 -15.26
C GLU A 71 -15.96 -1.96 -14.54
N ILE A 72 -15.81 -2.38 -13.29
CA ILE A 72 -14.57 -2.22 -12.50
C ILE A 72 -13.40 -2.89 -13.22
N LEU A 73 -13.59 -4.12 -13.70
CA LEU A 73 -12.58 -4.85 -14.43
C LEU A 73 -12.23 -4.14 -15.74
N ILE A 74 -13.18 -3.82 -16.61
CA ILE A 74 -12.89 -3.11 -17.88
C ILE A 74 -12.08 -1.83 -17.64
N ASN A 75 -12.50 -1.02 -16.66
CA ASN A 75 -11.81 0.22 -16.32
C ASN A 75 -10.40 0.00 -15.78
N TYR A 76 -10.17 -1.07 -15.01
CA TYR A 76 -8.85 -1.44 -14.53
C TYR A 76 -7.87 -1.80 -15.66
N ILE A 77 -8.38 -2.51 -16.66
CA ILE A 77 -7.63 -2.99 -17.83
C ILE A 77 -7.23 -1.83 -18.71
N ASP A 78 -8.19 -0.99 -19.03
CA ASP A 78 -7.99 0.19 -19.86
C ASP A 78 -6.93 1.11 -19.23
N ARG A 79 -7.00 1.34 -17.91
CA ARG A 79 -5.98 2.10 -17.17
C ARG A 79 -4.59 1.44 -17.22
N ARG A 80 -4.52 0.11 -17.05
CA ARG A 80 -3.26 -0.65 -17.12
C ARG A 80 -2.65 -0.60 -18.52
N GLN A 81 -3.45 -0.67 -19.57
CA GLN A 81 -2.95 -0.66 -20.96
C GLN A 81 -2.56 0.75 -21.43
N SER A 82 -3.27 1.77 -20.98
CA SER A 82 -3.03 3.18 -21.37
C SER A 82 -1.90 3.86 -20.61
N THR A 83 -1.45 3.31 -19.48
CA THR A 83 -0.40 3.90 -18.63
C THR A 83 0.92 3.15 -18.77
N ASP A 84 2.03 3.90 -18.87
CA ASP A 84 3.39 3.35 -18.86
C ASP A 84 3.61 2.46 -17.62
N ALA A 85 4.23 1.29 -17.82
CA ALA A 85 4.46 0.29 -16.78
C ALA A 85 5.14 0.86 -15.53
N ASP A 86 6.05 1.82 -15.70
CA ASP A 86 6.80 2.45 -14.61
C ASP A 86 5.99 3.52 -13.86
N ASN A 87 4.85 3.94 -14.40
CA ASN A 87 4.03 5.02 -13.86
C ASN A 87 2.58 4.61 -13.56
N ARG A 88 2.30 3.29 -13.52
CA ARG A 88 0.96 2.78 -13.24
C ARG A 88 0.63 2.95 -11.76
N PRO A 89 -0.46 3.65 -11.41
CA PRO A 89 -0.90 3.69 -10.03
C PRO A 89 -1.43 2.31 -9.59
N SER A 90 -1.05 1.89 -8.38
CA SER A 90 -1.62 0.74 -7.68
C SER A 90 -3.09 0.98 -7.31
N ASP A 91 -3.97 0.55 -8.21
CA ASP A 91 -5.41 0.45 -7.94
C ASP A 91 -5.72 -0.88 -7.26
N LEU A 92 -5.48 -0.91 -5.94
CA LEU A 92 -5.60 -2.11 -5.12
C LEU A 92 -7.04 -2.66 -5.08
N PHE A 93 -8.03 -1.77 -5.10
CA PHE A 93 -9.45 -2.15 -5.07
C PHE A 93 -9.83 -2.98 -6.30
N SER A 94 -9.51 -2.47 -7.49
CA SER A 94 -9.81 -3.20 -8.72
C SER A 94 -8.91 -4.43 -8.89
N TRP A 95 -7.68 -4.40 -8.36
CA TRP A 95 -6.78 -5.54 -8.37
C TRP A 95 -7.33 -6.72 -7.56
N GLU A 96 -7.81 -6.50 -6.34
CA GLU A 96 -8.35 -7.55 -5.48
C GLU A 96 -9.59 -8.22 -6.11
N ILE A 97 -10.42 -7.41 -6.77
CA ILE A 97 -11.58 -7.90 -7.53
C ILE A 97 -11.08 -8.74 -8.72
N ALA A 98 -10.10 -8.26 -9.48
CA ALA A 98 -9.52 -9.02 -10.59
C ALA A 98 -8.92 -10.36 -10.12
N ASP A 99 -8.16 -10.37 -9.03
CA ASP A 99 -7.54 -11.58 -8.46
C ASP A 99 -8.58 -12.63 -8.02
N THR A 100 -9.76 -12.18 -7.57
CA THR A 100 -10.87 -13.08 -7.20
C THR A 100 -11.47 -13.79 -8.42
N PHE A 101 -11.55 -13.11 -9.57
CA PHE A 101 -12.28 -13.61 -10.76
C PHE A 101 -11.37 -14.18 -11.86
N PHE A 102 -10.08 -13.85 -11.89
CA PHE A 102 -9.10 -14.41 -12.83
C PHE A 102 -8.20 -15.43 -12.12
N PRO A 103 -8.13 -16.68 -12.59
CA PRO A 103 -7.28 -17.70 -11.97
C PRO A 103 -5.78 -17.38 -12.11
N ILE A 104 -5.02 -17.74 -11.06
CA ILE A 104 -3.60 -17.36 -10.78
C ILE A 104 -2.61 -17.80 -11.88
N ASP A 105 -3.00 -18.76 -12.70
CA ASP A 105 -2.18 -19.45 -13.70
C ASP A 105 -2.23 -18.85 -15.12
N GLU A 106 -3.07 -17.84 -15.36
CA GLU A 106 -3.18 -17.20 -16.67
C GLU A 106 -2.98 -15.68 -16.56
N ASP A 107 -2.03 -15.16 -17.35
CA ASP A 107 -1.74 -13.72 -17.43
C ASP A 107 -3.03 -12.98 -17.74
N ILE A 108 -3.51 -12.25 -16.73
CA ILE A 108 -4.73 -11.45 -16.78
C ILE A 108 -4.75 -10.62 -18.07
N THR A 109 -3.60 -10.07 -18.49
CA THR A 109 -3.39 -9.27 -19.71
C THR A 109 -3.74 -10.03 -21.01
N LEU A 110 -3.45 -11.32 -21.10
CA LEU A 110 -3.69 -12.14 -22.31
C LEU A 110 -5.18 -12.41 -22.52
N LYS A 111 -5.94 -12.68 -21.44
CA LYS A 111 -7.40 -12.90 -21.55
C LYS A 111 -8.16 -11.66 -21.96
N MET A 112 -7.68 -10.48 -21.62
CA MET A 112 -8.38 -9.22 -21.91
C MET A 112 -8.26 -8.84 -23.37
N ASN A 113 -7.08 -9.08 -23.95
CA ASN A 113 -6.87 -8.91 -25.38
C ASN A 113 -7.75 -9.90 -26.17
N ALA A 114 -7.84 -11.16 -25.73
CA ALA A 114 -8.72 -12.15 -26.35
C ALA A 114 -10.22 -11.79 -26.19
N ALA A 115 -10.65 -11.24 -25.05
CA ALA A 115 -12.03 -10.82 -24.83
C ALA A 115 -12.42 -9.59 -25.68
N ASN A 116 -11.51 -8.64 -25.89
CA ASN A 116 -11.74 -7.48 -26.76
C ASN A 116 -11.91 -7.89 -28.24
N GLU A 117 -11.17 -8.90 -28.71
CA GLU A 117 -11.34 -9.43 -30.07
C GLU A 117 -12.71 -10.09 -30.28
N MET A 118 -13.31 -10.71 -29.25
CA MET A 118 -14.64 -11.31 -29.35
C MET A 118 -15.80 -10.30 -29.33
N TYR A 119 -15.60 -9.10 -28.78
CA TYR A 119 -16.62 -8.04 -28.76
C TYR A 119 -16.67 -7.17 -30.03
N HIS A 120 -15.64 -7.28 -30.88
CA HIS A 120 -15.54 -6.58 -32.16
C HIS A 120 -15.75 -7.48 -33.39
N SER A 121 -16.20 -8.73 -33.19
CA SER A 121 -16.70 -9.65 -34.22
C SER A 121 -18.22 -9.71 -34.22
#